data_AF-A0A9P6ZMX1-F1
#
_entry.id   AF-A0A9P6ZMX1-F1
#
_cell.length_a   1.000
_cell.length_b   1.000
_cell.length_c   1.000
_cell.angle_alpha   90.00
_cell.angle_beta   90.00
_cell.angle_gamma   90.00
#
_symmetry.space_group_name_H-M   'P 1'
#
loop_
_entity.id
_entity.type
_entity.pdbx_description
1 polymer ?
#
loop_
_entity_poly.entity_id
_entity_poly.type
_entity_poly.pdbx_seq_one_letter_code
_entity_poly.pdbx_strand_id
1 'polypeptide(L)'
;MRGHEDRVSVTNHFYLMTSDPGPYGPIHDAGYGCSDEIASVLAGLSLHHSTMDEIWHCIQQVEGYKANCWTAILMKLDIPEDHCQQLIRIMSSASLDRQLPPWTMLTRPTTKIHRARAQLMAAQKAQWRVRQEELADDIDTAKHLYETEAVDIAQKHGRGECLKLTAFIAENKARLLRDYGRLTVAKKQAFNVEVLKSREAKNCTARANPKAVKHDINAAFTSMDHEWMALHARTGMEGFYVAVRGGIEDLAEPKIFFTEKSQKFVQDVLGIEPQHLGLKLEAFVISKLGMSFPQHCFLLIVPKMNVSLSTVRGHLTNSSAIVASLFRMS
;
A
#
# COMPACT_ATOMS: atom_id res chain seq x y z
N MET A 1 -25.42 -11.79 49.09
CA MET A 1 -24.76 -11.01 48.02
C MET A 1 -24.16 -11.99 47.01
N ARG A 2 -24.83 -12.23 45.88
CA ARG A 2 -24.28 -13.00 44.76
C ARG A 2 -24.19 -12.04 43.58
N GLY A 3 -22.96 -11.76 43.13
CA GLY A 3 -22.69 -10.97 41.92
C GLY A 3 -22.85 -11.86 40.70
N HIS A 4 -23.71 -11.45 39.78
CA HIS A 4 -23.89 -12.05 38.46
C HIS A 4 -22.92 -11.33 37.51
N GLU A 5 -21.90 -12.02 37.03
CA GLU A 5 -21.04 -11.52 35.96
C GLU A 5 -21.62 -11.97 34.61
N ASP A 6 -22.24 -11.03 33.89
CA ASP A 6 -22.68 -11.24 32.51
C ASP A 6 -21.47 -11.16 31.57
N ARG A 7 -21.02 -12.33 31.11
CA ARG A 7 -20.06 -12.43 30.00
C ARG A 7 -20.82 -12.53 28.68
N VAL A 8 -20.76 -11.46 27.87
CA VAL A 8 -21.21 -11.47 26.48
C VAL A 8 -20.10 -12.09 25.62
N SER A 9 -20.42 -13.18 24.91
CA SER A 9 -19.55 -13.76 23.88
C SER A 9 -20.07 -13.43 22.49
N VAL A 10 -19.23 -12.87 21.62
CA VAL A 10 -19.53 -12.60 20.22
C VAL A 10 -18.93 -13.71 19.35
N THR A 11 -19.73 -14.31 18.46
CA THR A 11 -19.26 -15.27 17.46
C THR A 11 -19.59 -14.77 16.06
N ASN A 12 -18.59 -14.67 15.18
CA ASN A 12 -18.73 -14.28 13.78
C ASN A 12 -18.81 -15.53 12.90
N HIS A 13 -19.85 -15.62 12.07
CA HIS A 13 -20.02 -16.68 11.06
C HIS A 13 -19.86 -16.09 9.65
N PHE A 14 -18.89 -16.61 8.89
CA PHE A 14 -18.71 -16.30 7.47
C PHE A 14 -19.40 -17.36 6.60
N TYR A 15 -20.01 -16.92 5.49
CA TYR A 15 -20.62 -17.77 4.47
C TYR A 15 -19.99 -17.42 3.11
N LEU A 16 -19.54 -18.43 2.38
CA LEU A 16 -19.08 -18.33 1.00
C LEU A 16 -20.14 -18.93 0.07
N MET A 17 -20.53 -18.19 -0.96
CA MET A 17 -21.42 -18.63 -2.03
C MET A 17 -20.59 -18.74 -3.31
N THR A 18 -20.70 -19.86 -4.03
CA THR A 18 -20.08 -20.04 -5.35
C THR A 18 -21.15 -19.93 -6.42
N SER A 19 -20.91 -19.07 -7.42
CA SER A 19 -21.74 -18.95 -8.63
C SER A 19 -21.06 -19.63 -9.81
N ASP A 20 -21.87 -20.15 -10.74
CA ASP A 20 -21.46 -20.86 -11.95
C ASP A 20 -20.46 -20.09 -12.84
N PRO A 21 -19.58 -20.80 -13.57
CA PRO A 21 -18.55 -20.20 -14.40
C PRO A 21 -19.12 -19.66 -15.72
N GLY A 22 -19.09 -18.33 -15.89
CA GLY A 22 -19.24 -17.66 -17.19
C GLY A 22 -17.89 -17.52 -17.92
N PRO A 23 -17.88 -17.28 -19.25
CA PRO A 23 -16.68 -17.37 -20.07
C PRO A 23 -15.78 -16.15 -19.84
N TYR A 24 -14.51 -16.40 -19.52
CA TYR A 24 -13.47 -15.40 -19.34
C TYR A 24 -13.08 -14.77 -20.68
N GLY A 25 -12.92 -13.43 -20.71
CA GLY A 25 -12.26 -12.70 -21.79
C GLY A 25 -10.91 -12.14 -21.31
N PRO A 26 -9.82 -12.24 -22.09
CA PRO A 26 -8.49 -11.81 -21.66
C PRO A 26 -8.25 -10.29 -21.79
N ILE A 27 -7.42 -9.78 -20.88
CA ILE A 27 -7.00 -8.38 -20.71
C ILE A 27 -6.00 -8.01 -21.83
N HIS A 28 -6.46 -7.85 -23.06
CA HIS A 28 -5.57 -7.53 -24.19
C HIS A 28 -5.85 -6.21 -24.90
N ASP A 29 -6.87 -5.45 -24.48
CA ASP A 29 -7.42 -4.38 -25.33
C ASP A 29 -7.34 -2.98 -24.71
N ALA A 30 -6.13 -2.57 -24.30
CA ALA A 30 -5.86 -1.19 -23.90
C ALA A 30 -5.62 -0.25 -25.11
N GLY A 31 -6.21 -0.54 -26.27
CA GLY A 31 -6.24 0.35 -27.43
C GLY A 31 -4.91 0.54 -28.17
N TYR A 32 -3.97 -0.40 -28.04
CA TYR A 32 -2.71 -0.37 -28.79
C TYR A 32 -2.85 -1.18 -30.09
N GLY A 33 -2.65 -0.53 -31.23
CA GLY A 33 -2.84 -1.14 -32.56
C GLY A 33 -1.82 -2.21 -32.96
N CYS A 34 -0.87 -2.59 -32.09
CA CYS A 34 0.12 -3.60 -32.41
C CYS A 34 -0.36 -5.05 -32.17
N SER A 35 -1.51 -5.26 -31.52
CA SER A 35 -2.04 -6.61 -31.28
C SER A 35 -2.32 -7.38 -32.57
N ASP A 36 -2.91 -6.72 -33.57
CA ASP A 36 -3.20 -7.33 -34.87
C ASP A 36 -1.93 -7.63 -35.66
N GLU A 37 -0.91 -6.77 -35.56
CA GLU A 37 0.39 -6.98 -36.21
C GLU A 37 1.14 -8.17 -35.59
N ILE A 38 1.14 -8.28 -34.25
CA ILE A 38 1.73 -9.41 -33.53
C ILE A 38 0.99 -10.70 -33.88
N ALA A 39 -0.35 -10.69 -33.85
CA ALA A 39 -1.17 -11.85 -34.21
C ALA A 39 -0.95 -12.30 -35.66
N SER A 40 -0.77 -11.34 -36.59
CA SER A 40 -0.46 -11.61 -37.99
C SER A 40 0.89 -12.28 -38.17
N VAL A 41 1.94 -11.79 -37.48
CA VAL A 41 3.27 -12.42 -37.51
C VAL A 41 3.21 -13.82 -36.91
N LEU A 42 2.45 -14.03 -35.84
CA LEU A 42 2.34 -15.31 -35.16
C LEU A 42 1.36 -16.30 -35.84
N ALA A 43 0.67 -15.88 -36.89
CA ALA A 43 -0.35 -16.68 -37.55
C ALA A 43 0.26 -17.97 -38.13
N GLY A 44 -0.32 -19.11 -37.77
CA GLY A 44 0.13 -20.44 -38.23
C GLY A 44 1.16 -21.11 -37.32
N LEU A 45 1.63 -20.44 -36.25
CA LEU A 45 2.47 -21.06 -35.22
C LEU A 45 1.59 -21.72 -34.13
N SER A 46 2.00 -22.90 -33.68
CA SER A 46 1.37 -23.57 -32.53
C SER A 46 1.99 -23.04 -31.23
N LEU A 47 1.51 -21.89 -30.77
CA LEU A 47 2.07 -21.20 -29.60
C LEU A 47 1.40 -21.62 -28.29
N HIS A 48 2.17 -21.53 -27.21
CA HIS A 48 1.63 -21.69 -25.86
C HIS A 48 0.74 -20.48 -25.51
N HIS A 49 -0.30 -20.68 -24.69
CA HIS A 49 -1.24 -19.62 -24.33
C HIS A 49 -0.58 -18.42 -23.61
N SER A 50 0.57 -18.64 -22.96
CA SER A 50 1.34 -17.59 -22.26
C SER A 50 2.26 -16.78 -23.18
N THR A 51 2.42 -17.15 -24.47
CA THR A 51 3.34 -16.47 -25.39
C THR A 51 2.99 -14.99 -25.55
N MET A 52 1.69 -14.65 -25.60
CA MET A 52 1.24 -13.27 -25.70
C MET A 52 1.56 -12.45 -24.44
N ASP A 53 1.44 -13.05 -23.26
CA ASP A 53 1.77 -12.38 -21.99
C ASP A 53 3.26 -12.03 -21.91
N GLU A 54 4.12 -12.96 -22.32
CA GLU A 54 5.58 -12.78 -22.36
C GLU A 54 5.99 -11.68 -23.36
N ILE A 55 5.37 -11.64 -24.54
CA ILE A 55 5.56 -10.56 -25.52
C ILE A 55 5.10 -9.23 -24.94
N TRP A 56 3.99 -9.22 -24.20
CA TRP A 56 3.51 -8.00 -23.54
C TRP A 56 4.48 -7.52 -22.48
N HIS A 57 4.99 -8.40 -21.61
CA HIS A 57 6.00 -8.07 -20.61
C HIS A 57 7.26 -7.44 -21.22
N CYS A 58 7.68 -7.93 -22.39
CA CYS A 58 8.75 -7.31 -23.19
C CYS A 58 8.40 -5.89 -23.63
N ILE A 59 7.20 -5.67 -24.20
CA ILE A 59 6.75 -4.33 -24.64
C ILE A 59 6.65 -3.35 -23.46
N GLN A 60 6.19 -3.82 -22.30
CA GLN A 60 6.06 -3.00 -21.09
C GLN A 60 7.40 -2.71 -20.39
N GLN A 61 8.47 -3.40 -20.77
CA GLN A 61 9.78 -3.34 -20.08
C GLN A 61 9.67 -3.64 -18.58
N VAL A 62 8.90 -4.68 -18.22
CA VAL A 62 8.85 -5.17 -16.83
C VAL A 62 10.27 -5.54 -16.38
N GLU A 63 10.57 -5.41 -15.08
CA GLU A 63 11.89 -5.75 -14.55
C GLU A 63 12.29 -7.18 -14.96
N GLY A 64 13.44 -7.32 -15.65
CA GLY A 64 13.90 -8.57 -16.26
C GLY A 64 13.65 -8.70 -17.78
N TYR A 65 12.76 -7.89 -18.35
CA TYR A 65 12.35 -7.92 -19.76
C TYR A 65 12.98 -6.76 -20.58
N LYS A 66 14.30 -6.60 -20.44
CA LYS A 66 15.04 -5.53 -21.14
C LYS A 66 15.21 -5.87 -22.63
N ALA A 67 15.36 -4.84 -23.47
CA ALA A 67 15.48 -4.97 -24.92
C ALA A 67 16.60 -5.91 -25.37
N ASN A 68 17.72 -5.95 -24.64
CA ASN A 68 18.84 -6.86 -24.92
C ASN A 68 18.53 -8.34 -24.61
N CYS A 69 17.41 -8.65 -23.95
CA CYS A 69 16.97 -10.00 -23.62
C CYS A 69 15.84 -10.51 -24.52
N TRP A 70 15.19 -9.66 -25.33
CA TRP A 70 14.00 -10.04 -26.10
C TRP A 70 14.24 -11.22 -27.04
N THR A 71 15.36 -11.25 -27.77
CA THR A 71 15.68 -12.37 -28.66
C THR A 71 15.74 -13.70 -27.91
N ALA A 72 16.38 -13.72 -26.73
CA ALA A 72 16.49 -14.93 -25.92
C ALA A 72 15.13 -15.38 -25.36
N ILE A 73 14.25 -14.43 -25.00
CA ILE A 73 12.89 -14.71 -24.54
C ILE A 73 12.06 -15.29 -25.69
N LEU A 74 12.08 -14.68 -26.88
CA LEU A 74 11.33 -15.17 -28.04
C LEU A 74 11.82 -16.56 -28.49
N MET A 75 13.13 -16.81 -28.47
CA MET A 75 13.68 -18.14 -28.74
C MET A 75 13.24 -19.18 -27.71
N LYS A 76 13.10 -18.80 -26.43
CA LYS A 76 12.58 -19.69 -25.37
C LYS A 76 11.10 -20.03 -25.56
N LEU A 77 10.35 -19.22 -26.30
CA LEU A 77 8.94 -19.44 -26.66
C LEU A 77 8.79 -20.26 -27.95
N ASP A 78 9.87 -20.90 -28.43
CA ASP A 78 9.94 -21.68 -29.66
C ASP A 78 9.50 -20.90 -30.91
N ILE A 79 9.69 -19.57 -30.90
CA ILE A 79 9.39 -18.71 -32.05
C ILE A 79 10.56 -18.81 -33.05
N PRO A 80 10.29 -19.15 -34.33
CA PRO A 80 11.32 -19.21 -35.36
C PRO A 80 12.11 -17.90 -35.51
N GLU A 81 13.39 -18.00 -35.87
CA GLU A 81 14.30 -16.84 -35.90
C GLU A 81 13.89 -15.76 -36.92
N ASP A 82 13.29 -16.16 -38.04
CA ASP A 82 12.73 -15.26 -39.05
C ASP A 82 11.56 -14.43 -38.52
N HIS A 83 10.74 -15.00 -37.62
CA HIS A 83 9.64 -14.34 -36.94
C HIS A 83 10.13 -13.46 -35.79
N CYS A 84 11.19 -13.88 -35.08
CA CYS A 84 11.79 -13.11 -33.99
C CYS A 84 12.20 -11.70 -34.44
N GLN A 85 12.82 -11.57 -35.62
CA GLN A 85 13.25 -10.27 -36.14
C GLN A 85 12.06 -9.34 -36.44
N GLN A 86 10.95 -9.88 -36.92
CA GLN A 86 9.73 -9.09 -37.18
C GLN A 86 9.08 -8.65 -35.87
N LEU A 87 8.95 -9.56 -34.90
CA LEU A 87 8.41 -9.24 -33.58
C LEU A 87 9.24 -8.19 -32.85
N ILE A 88 10.57 -8.31 -32.87
CA ILE A 88 11.47 -7.33 -32.23
C ILE A 88 11.23 -5.92 -32.81
N ARG A 89 10.99 -5.79 -34.13
CA ARG A 89 10.67 -4.49 -34.74
C ARG A 89 9.35 -3.92 -34.23
N ILE A 90 8.28 -4.74 -34.22
CA ILE A 90 6.96 -4.34 -33.72
C ILE A 90 7.04 -3.95 -32.24
N MET A 91 7.67 -4.78 -31.42
CA MET A 91 7.86 -4.57 -29.99
C MET A 91 8.70 -3.33 -29.70
N SER A 92 9.74 -3.07 -30.47
CA SER A 92 10.56 -1.87 -30.35
C SER A 92 9.74 -0.62 -30.61
N SER A 93 8.92 -0.60 -31.66
CA SER A 93 8.03 0.51 -31.98
C SER A 93 7.01 0.73 -30.85
N ALA A 94 6.31 -0.32 -30.43
CA ALA A 94 5.31 -0.25 -29.38
C ALA A 94 5.90 0.17 -28.02
N SER A 95 7.15 -0.21 -27.73
CA SER A 95 7.85 0.16 -26.50
C SER A 95 8.32 1.63 -26.54
N LEU A 96 8.77 2.12 -27.70
CA LEU A 96 9.16 3.52 -27.89
C LEU A 96 7.98 4.47 -27.63
N ASP A 97 6.79 4.12 -28.12
CA ASP A 97 5.56 4.88 -27.90
C ASP A 97 5.20 5.02 -26.42
N ARG A 98 5.66 4.09 -25.57
CA ARG A 98 5.46 4.12 -24.11
C ARG A 98 6.53 4.91 -23.36
N GLN A 99 7.73 5.03 -23.90
CA GLN A 99 8.80 5.84 -23.29
C GLN A 99 8.62 7.33 -23.54
N LEU A 100 7.72 7.72 -24.45
CA LEU A 100 7.33 9.11 -24.59
C LEU A 100 6.72 9.60 -23.25
N PRO A 101 7.22 10.71 -22.70
CA PRO A 101 6.70 11.26 -21.46
C PRO A 101 5.16 11.42 -21.52
N PRO A 102 4.44 11.25 -20.41
CA PRO A 102 2.97 11.31 -20.39
C PRO A 102 2.38 12.59 -21.00
N TRP A 103 3.17 13.65 -21.13
CA TRP A 103 2.80 14.95 -21.68
C TRP A 103 2.97 15.09 -23.21
N THR A 104 3.62 14.14 -23.89
CA THR A 104 3.77 14.15 -25.37
C THR A 104 2.66 13.41 -26.11
N MET A 105 1.81 12.63 -25.43
CA MET A 105 0.58 12.14 -26.04
C MET A 105 -0.38 13.33 -26.19
N LEU A 106 -0.45 13.83 -27.42
CA LEU A 106 -1.44 14.79 -27.91
C LEU A 106 -2.72 14.67 -27.11
N THR A 107 -3.03 15.73 -26.37
CA THR A 107 -4.23 15.90 -25.57
C THR A 107 -5.44 15.51 -26.41
N ARG A 108 -5.92 14.29 -26.23
CA ARG A 108 -7.28 13.91 -26.63
C ARG A 108 -8.17 14.93 -25.92
N PRO A 109 -9.03 15.69 -26.63
CA PRO A 109 -9.82 16.75 -26.02
C PRO A 109 -10.82 16.12 -25.05
N THR A 110 -10.40 15.92 -23.81
CA THR A 110 -11.30 15.64 -22.70
C THR A 110 -12.10 16.91 -22.52
N THR A 111 -13.41 16.82 -22.75
CA THR A 111 -14.38 17.88 -22.49
C THR A 111 -14.12 18.43 -21.09
N LYS A 112 -13.52 19.63 -21.02
CA LYS A 112 -13.18 20.31 -19.76
C LYS A 112 -14.49 20.52 -19.00
N ILE A 113 -14.73 19.70 -17.99
CA ILE A 113 -15.78 19.96 -17.01
C ILE A 113 -15.31 21.19 -16.24
N HIS A 114 -15.79 22.37 -16.66
CA HIS A 114 -15.59 23.61 -15.94
C HIS A 114 -16.29 23.50 -14.58
N ARG A 115 -15.55 23.04 -13.56
CA ARG A 115 -16.00 23.18 -12.18
C ARG A 115 -16.01 24.66 -11.85
N ALA A 116 -17.19 25.25 -11.82
CA ALA A 116 -17.40 26.61 -11.33
C ALA A 116 -16.92 26.66 -9.87
N ARG A 117 -15.76 27.30 -9.63
CA ARG A 117 -15.32 27.61 -8.26
C ARG A 117 -16.28 28.66 -7.71
N ALA A 118 -16.90 28.37 -6.57
CA ALA A 118 -17.69 29.35 -5.84
C ALA A 118 -16.81 30.57 -5.55
N GLN A 119 -17.26 31.75 -5.98
CA GLN A 119 -16.55 33.00 -5.69
C GLN A 119 -16.77 33.35 -4.22
N LEU A 120 -15.70 33.30 -3.42
CA LEU A 120 -15.72 33.77 -2.03
C LEU A 120 -16.00 35.28 -1.99
N MET A 121 -16.95 35.69 -1.15
CA MET A 121 -17.27 37.10 -0.91
C MET A 121 -16.07 37.84 -0.30
N ALA A 122 -15.98 39.16 -0.51
CA ALA A 122 -14.90 39.98 0.03
C ALA A 122 -14.76 39.85 1.56
N ALA A 123 -15.89 39.75 2.28
CA ALA A 123 -15.92 39.52 3.73
C ALA A 123 -15.30 38.17 4.12
N GLN A 124 -15.58 37.11 3.36
CA GLN A 124 -14.98 35.79 3.60
C GLN A 124 -13.47 35.81 3.35
N LYS A 125 -13.03 36.53 2.31
CA LYS A 125 -11.59 36.72 2.05
C LYS A 125 -10.89 37.50 3.16
N ALA A 126 -11.53 38.53 3.71
CA ALA A 126 -10.98 39.28 4.84
C ALA A 126 -10.88 38.41 6.10
N GLN A 127 -11.92 37.65 6.41
CA GLN A 127 -11.90 36.71 7.54
C GLN A 127 -10.82 35.63 7.38
N TRP A 128 -10.60 35.13 6.15
CA TRP A 128 -9.53 34.19 5.85
C TRP A 128 -8.14 34.77 6.12
N ARG A 129 -7.91 36.05 5.80
CA ARG A 129 -6.62 36.71 6.09
C ARG A 129 -6.36 36.82 7.59
N VAL A 130 -7.37 37.23 8.36
CA VAL A 130 -7.26 37.31 9.84
C VAL A 130 -6.90 35.95 10.43
N ARG A 131 -7.61 34.89 10.03
CA ARG A 131 -7.30 33.52 10.50
C ARG A 131 -5.91 33.05 10.07
N GLN A 132 -5.44 33.50 8.91
CA GLN A 132 -4.12 33.14 8.42
C GLN A 132 -3.01 33.84 9.21
N GLU A 133 -3.24 35.09 9.62
CA GLU A 133 -2.35 35.84 10.52
C GLU A 133 -2.34 35.21 11.93
N GLU A 134 -3.51 34.91 12.50
CA GLU A 134 -3.62 34.20 13.80
C GLU A 134 -2.86 32.86 13.78
N LEU A 135 -3.02 32.07 12.72
CA LEU A 135 -2.31 30.80 12.58
C LEU A 135 -0.79 30.98 12.46
N ALA A 136 -0.33 32.06 11.84
CA ALA A 136 1.10 32.36 11.75
C ALA A 136 1.68 32.70 13.13
N ASP A 137 0.98 33.52 13.91
CA ASP A 137 1.36 33.88 15.28
C ASP A 137 1.38 32.65 16.22
N ASP A 138 0.40 31.76 16.09
CA ASP A 138 0.35 30.50 16.84
C ASP A 138 1.54 29.59 16.51
N ILE A 139 1.91 29.49 15.22
CA ILE A 139 3.06 28.69 14.77
C ILE A 139 4.37 29.25 15.35
N ASP A 140 4.55 30.57 15.35
CA ASP A 140 5.77 31.19 15.86
C ASP A 140 5.85 31.11 17.40
N THR A 141 4.72 31.24 18.09
CA THR A 141 4.62 30.97 19.53
C THR A 141 5.02 29.53 19.85
N ALA A 142 4.51 28.55 19.10
CA ALA A 142 4.86 27.15 19.29
C ALA A 142 6.36 26.89 19.08
N LYS A 143 6.96 27.46 18.03
CA LYS A 143 8.42 27.34 17.79
C LYS A 143 9.24 27.86 18.97
N HIS A 144 8.91 29.04 19.49
CA HIS A 144 9.61 29.64 20.62
C HIS A 144 9.49 28.77 21.88
N LEU A 145 8.32 28.19 22.15
CA LEU A 145 8.12 27.27 23.27
C LEU A 145 8.98 26.02 23.13
N TYR A 146 9.03 25.40 21.95
CA TYR A 146 9.87 24.23 21.69
C TYR A 146 11.36 24.54 21.83
N GLU A 147 11.83 25.69 21.34
CA GLU A 147 13.22 26.12 21.49
C GLU A 147 13.58 26.30 22.97
N THR A 148 12.69 26.92 23.74
CA THR A 148 12.87 27.13 25.18
C THR A 148 12.94 25.80 25.93
N GLU A 149 12.02 24.87 25.63
CA GLU A 149 11.99 23.53 26.22
C GLU A 149 13.25 22.73 25.85
N ALA A 150 13.70 22.80 24.59
CA ALA A 150 14.93 22.12 24.15
C ALA A 150 16.16 22.63 24.91
N VAL A 151 16.25 23.93 25.19
CA VAL A 151 17.32 24.51 26.01
C VAL A 151 17.23 24.07 27.46
N ASP A 152 16.04 24.05 28.06
CA ASP A 152 15.82 23.58 29.44
C ASP A 152 16.20 22.10 29.59
N ILE A 153 15.81 21.25 28.63
CA ILE A 153 16.23 19.84 28.58
C ILE A 153 17.76 19.73 28.48
N ALA A 154 18.38 20.51 27.60
CA ALA A 154 19.84 20.50 27.42
C ALA A 154 20.59 20.99 28.69
N GLN A 155 20.00 21.92 29.45
CA GLN A 155 20.56 22.39 30.72
C GLN A 155 20.36 21.37 31.85
N LYS A 156 19.15 20.85 32.02
CA LYS A 156 18.79 19.88 33.07
C LYS A 156 19.58 18.59 32.99
N HIS A 157 19.81 18.07 31.78
CA HIS A 157 20.53 16.81 31.59
C HIS A 157 22.05 16.99 31.43
N GLY A 158 22.53 18.25 31.46
CA GLY A 158 23.84 18.63 30.99
C GLY A 158 24.00 18.28 29.51
N ARG A 159 24.91 18.96 28.80
CA ARG A 159 25.51 18.35 27.62
C ARG A 159 26.39 17.22 28.13
N GLY A 160 25.79 16.08 28.48
CA GLY A 160 26.55 14.87 28.78
C GLY A 160 27.53 14.70 27.63
N GLU A 161 28.83 14.65 27.95
CA GLU A 161 29.85 14.45 26.93
C GLU A 161 29.44 13.21 26.14
N CYS A 162 28.95 13.45 24.93
CA CYS A 162 28.50 12.40 24.05
C CYS A 162 29.78 11.80 23.48
N LEU A 163 30.49 11.05 24.32
CA LEU A 163 31.67 10.32 23.92
C LEU A 163 31.22 9.36 22.84
N LYS A 164 31.70 9.60 21.62
CA LYS A 164 31.49 8.67 20.52
C LYS A 164 31.93 7.30 21.02
N LEU A 165 31.06 6.30 20.91
CA LEU A 165 31.32 4.95 21.40
C LEU A 165 32.69 4.44 20.91
N THR A 166 33.09 4.80 19.69
CA THR A 166 34.41 4.50 19.12
C THR A 166 35.56 5.13 19.88
N ALA A 167 35.44 6.39 20.32
CA ALA A 167 36.46 7.08 21.12
C ALA A 167 36.56 6.45 22.52
N PHE A 168 35.42 6.18 23.17
CA PHE A 168 35.40 5.51 24.47
C PHE A 168 36.04 4.12 24.41
N ILE A 169 35.71 3.33 23.38
CA ILE A 169 36.30 2.00 23.16
C ILE A 169 37.81 2.13 22.91
N ALA A 170 38.26 3.09 22.12
CA ALA A 170 39.68 3.29 21.84
C ALA A 170 40.48 3.61 23.12
N GLU A 171 39.97 4.54 23.93
CA GLU A 171 40.59 4.97 25.19
C GLU A 171 40.60 3.84 26.24
N ASN A 172 39.53 3.06 26.31
CA ASN A 172 39.35 2.04 27.36
C ASN A 172 39.70 0.61 26.90
N LYS A 173 40.18 0.41 25.67
CA LYS A 173 40.37 -0.91 25.03
C LYS A 173 41.17 -1.87 25.92
N ALA A 174 42.30 -1.42 26.44
CA ALA A 174 43.19 -2.26 27.25
C ALA A 174 42.54 -2.70 28.57
N ARG A 175 41.75 -1.83 29.20
CA ARG A 175 41.00 -2.14 30.42
C ARG A 175 39.87 -3.14 30.12
N LEU A 176 39.07 -2.85 29.09
CA LEU A 176 37.95 -3.70 28.67
C LEU A 176 38.40 -5.12 28.32
N LEU A 177 39.50 -5.28 27.57
CA LEU A 177 40.04 -6.59 27.23
C LEU A 177 40.55 -7.36 28.46
N ARG A 178 41.20 -6.66 29.40
CA ARG A 178 41.69 -7.26 30.65
C ARG A 178 40.53 -7.75 31.51
N ASP A 179 39.51 -6.91 31.69
CA ASP A 179 38.33 -7.23 32.51
C ASP A 179 37.52 -8.35 31.87
N TYR A 180 37.35 -8.32 30.54
CA TYR A 180 36.69 -9.40 29.81
C TYR A 180 37.49 -10.71 29.88
N GLY A 181 38.83 -10.64 29.86
CA GLY A 181 39.72 -11.79 30.04
C GLY A 181 39.54 -12.48 31.40
N ARG A 182 39.24 -11.72 32.45
CA ARG A 182 39.00 -12.22 33.82
C ARG A 182 37.64 -12.87 34.03
N LEU A 183 36.70 -12.72 33.09
CA LEU A 183 35.39 -13.35 33.20
C LEU A 183 35.46 -14.86 32.99
N THR A 184 34.74 -15.61 33.82
CA THR A 184 34.54 -17.05 33.62
C THR A 184 33.71 -17.31 32.37
N VAL A 185 33.80 -18.53 31.83
CA VAL A 185 33.05 -18.94 30.63
C VAL A 185 31.54 -18.73 30.83
N ALA A 186 31.00 -19.09 31.99
CA ALA A 186 29.59 -18.89 32.32
C ALA A 186 29.18 -17.40 32.30
N LYS A 187 30.02 -16.50 32.83
CA LYS A 187 29.75 -15.05 32.80
C LYS A 187 29.80 -14.48 31.38
N LYS A 188 30.73 -14.97 30.54
CA LYS A 188 30.79 -14.58 29.12
C LYS A 188 29.54 -15.02 28.35
N GLN A 189 29.06 -16.23 28.59
CA GLN A 189 27.82 -16.73 27.98
C GLN A 189 26.60 -15.92 28.43
N ALA A 190 26.46 -15.66 29.74
CA ALA A 190 25.37 -14.83 30.25
C ALA A 190 25.38 -13.41 29.65
N PHE A 191 26.57 -12.80 29.53
CA PHE A 191 26.72 -11.50 28.89
C PHE A 191 26.29 -11.52 27.42
N ASN A 192 26.67 -12.56 26.65
CA ASN A 192 26.26 -12.69 25.26
C ASN A 192 24.74 -12.86 25.11
N VAL A 193 24.10 -13.63 25.98
CA VAL A 193 22.63 -13.78 26.02
C VAL A 193 21.97 -12.43 26.29
N GLU A 194 22.47 -11.66 27.24
CA GLU A 194 21.91 -10.34 27.57
C GLU A 194 22.12 -9.32 26.43
N VAL A 195 23.27 -9.38 25.74
CA VAL A 195 23.53 -8.55 24.55
C VAL A 195 22.58 -8.92 23.41
N LEU A 196 22.31 -10.22 23.17
CA LEU A 196 21.35 -10.66 22.16
C LEU A 196 19.93 -10.22 22.52
N LYS A 197 19.50 -10.46 23.75
CA LYS A 197 18.20 -10.00 24.26
C LYS A 197 18.04 -8.48 24.15
N SER A 198 19.08 -7.72 24.48
CA SER A 198 19.11 -6.26 24.32
C SER A 198 19.06 -5.83 22.86
N ARG A 199 19.69 -6.57 21.94
CA ARG A 199 19.61 -6.32 20.49
C ARG A 199 18.23 -6.65 19.94
N GLU A 200 17.61 -7.74 20.36
CA GLU A 200 16.24 -8.10 19.96
C GLU A 200 15.25 -7.06 20.48
N ALA A 201 15.35 -6.67 21.76
CA ALA A 201 14.54 -5.61 22.34
C ALA A 201 14.76 -4.25 21.66
N LYS A 202 16.01 -3.91 21.31
CA LYS A 202 16.33 -2.72 20.53
C LYS A 202 15.90 -2.83 19.07
N ASN A 203 15.88 -4.00 18.46
CA ASN A 203 15.37 -4.16 17.10
C ASN A 203 13.84 -3.96 17.05
N CYS A 204 13.14 -4.24 18.15
CA CYS A 204 11.72 -3.87 18.28
C CYS A 204 11.50 -2.35 18.43
N THR A 205 12.51 -1.59 18.88
CA THR A 205 12.41 -0.13 19.12
C THR A 205 13.29 0.72 18.19
N ALA A 206 14.15 0.10 17.40
CA ALA A 206 14.96 0.76 16.41
C ALA A 206 13.96 1.36 15.44
N ARG A 207 13.90 2.70 15.45
CA ARG A 207 13.17 3.51 14.47
C ARG A 207 13.39 2.87 13.13
N ALA A 208 12.42 2.06 12.70
CA ALA A 208 12.58 1.29 11.49
C ALA A 208 12.76 2.34 10.41
N ASN A 209 13.89 2.28 9.71
CA ASN A 209 14.26 3.28 8.72
C ASN A 209 13.00 3.53 7.88
N PRO A 210 12.47 4.76 7.80
CA PRO A 210 11.17 4.97 7.17
C PRO A 210 11.10 4.43 5.74
N LYS A 211 12.26 4.35 5.06
CA LYS A 211 12.40 3.69 3.76
C LYS A 211 12.25 2.17 3.82
N ALA A 212 12.83 1.51 4.82
CA ALA A 212 12.69 0.08 5.03
C ALA A 212 11.23 -0.27 5.38
N VAL A 213 10.59 0.49 6.28
CA VAL A 213 9.17 0.31 6.60
C VAL A 213 8.30 0.49 5.35
N LYS A 214 8.52 1.56 4.57
CA LYS A 214 7.79 1.78 3.31
C LYS A 214 7.99 0.61 2.33
N HIS A 215 9.21 0.07 2.24
CA HIS A 215 9.51 -1.09 1.40
C HIS A 215 8.77 -2.35 1.87
N ASP A 216 8.82 -2.66 3.16
CA ASP A 216 8.16 -3.84 3.74
C ASP A 216 6.63 -3.76 3.58
N ILE A 217 6.05 -2.57 3.82
CA ILE A 217 4.63 -2.30 3.57
C ILE A 217 4.29 -2.54 2.10
N ASN A 218 5.07 -1.97 1.18
CA ASN A 218 4.84 -2.15 -0.25
C ASN A 218 4.94 -3.62 -0.66
N ALA A 219 5.93 -4.36 -0.15
CA ALA A 219 6.09 -5.79 -0.43
C ALA A 219 4.88 -6.60 0.07
N ALA A 220 4.38 -6.30 1.27
CA ALA A 220 3.18 -6.94 1.82
C ALA A 220 1.95 -6.67 0.96
N PHE A 221 1.72 -5.42 0.55
CA PHE A 221 0.58 -5.07 -0.32
C PHE A 221 0.71 -5.68 -1.72
N THR A 222 1.90 -5.72 -2.29
CA THR A 222 2.14 -6.45 -3.54
C THR A 222 1.78 -7.92 -3.38
N SER A 223 2.18 -8.57 -2.29
CA SER A 223 1.78 -9.97 -2.02
C SER A 223 0.27 -10.13 -1.91
N MET A 224 -0.40 -9.22 -1.21
CA MET A 224 -1.86 -9.21 -1.10
C MET A 224 -2.55 -9.03 -2.45
N ASP A 225 -2.06 -8.14 -3.31
CA ASP A 225 -2.61 -7.94 -4.66
C ASP A 225 -2.54 -9.23 -5.48
N HIS A 226 -1.42 -9.94 -5.42
CA HIS A 226 -1.27 -11.22 -6.10
C HIS A 226 -2.25 -12.27 -5.56
N GLU A 227 -2.41 -12.36 -4.24
CA GLU A 227 -3.36 -13.29 -3.60
C GLU A 227 -4.82 -12.95 -3.94
N TRP A 228 -5.19 -11.67 -3.92
CA TRP A 228 -6.52 -11.20 -4.29
C TRP A 228 -6.82 -11.44 -5.77
N MET A 229 -5.87 -11.19 -6.67
CA MET A 229 -6.01 -11.51 -8.09
C MET A 229 -6.12 -13.02 -8.32
N ALA A 230 -5.34 -13.83 -7.62
CA ALA A 230 -5.44 -15.29 -7.70
C ALA A 230 -6.80 -15.79 -7.17
N LEU A 231 -7.32 -15.19 -6.09
CA LEU A 231 -8.64 -15.51 -5.56
C LEU A 231 -9.73 -15.14 -6.56
N HIS A 232 -9.68 -13.93 -7.11
CA HIS A 232 -10.60 -13.47 -8.16
C HIS A 232 -10.58 -14.42 -9.37
N ALA A 233 -9.39 -14.78 -9.87
CA ALA A 233 -9.24 -15.70 -10.99
C ALA A 233 -9.87 -17.08 -10.71
N ARG A 234 -9.67 -17.63 -9.50
CA ARG A 234 -10.14 -18.96 -9.12
C ARG A 234 -11.63 -19.04 -8.79
N THR A 235 -12.23 -17.96 -8.30
CA THR A 235 -13.58 -17.98 -7.71
C THR A 235 -14.56 -17.05 -8.39
N GLY A 236 -14.09 -16.15 -9.25
CA GLY A 236 -14.91 -15.07 -9.82
C GLY A 236 -15.35 -14.03 -8.78
N MET A 237 -14.79 -14.05 -7.56
CA MET A 237 -15.15 -13.09 -6.52
C MET A 237 -14.73 -11.69 -6.94
N GLU A 238 -15.68 -10.76 -6.93
CA GLU A 238 -15.45 -9.33 -7.14
C GLU A 238 -15.37 -8.64 -5.79
N GLY A 239 -14.38 -7.79 -5.61
CA GLY A 239 -14.16 -7.06 -4.38
C GLY A 239 -13.07 -6.00 -4.53
N PHE A 240 -12.93 -5.22 -3.46
CA PHE A 240 -11.88 -4.23 -3.33
C PHE A 240 -11.45 -4.14 -1.87
N TYR A 241 -10.23 -3.65 -1.64
CA TYR A 241 -9.76 -3.29 -0.30
C TYR A 241 -9.11 -1.91 -0.34
N VAL A 242 -9.22 -1.20 0.78
CA VAL A 242 -8.60 0.11 0.99
C VAL A 242 -7.84 0.06 2.30
N ALA A 243 -6.55 0.33 2.25
CA ALA A 243 -5.72 0.50 3.43
C ALA A 243 -5.18 1.93 3.45
N VAL A 244 -5.41 2.62 4.55
CA VAL A 244 -4.98 4.00 4.78
C VAL A 244 -4.12 4.05 6.04
N ARG A 245 -3.25 5.04 6.12
CA ARG A 245 -2.42 5.22 7.32
C ARG A 245 -3.25 5.68 8.54
N GLY A 246 -2.78 5.29 9.71
CA GLY A 246 -3.44 5.61 10.99
C GLY A 246 -2.99 6.96 11.57
N GLY A 247 -1.80 7.43 11.21
CA GLY A 247 -1.26 8.70 11.67
C GLY A 247 -0.49 9.45 10.60
N ILE A 248 -0.21 10.73 10.89
CA ILE A 248 0.60 11.60 10.01
C ILE A 248 2.07 11.18 9.94
N GLU A 249 2.54 10.40 10.92
CA GLU A 249 3.93 9.91 11.00
C GLU A 249 4.20 8.75 10.05
N ASP A 250 3.14 8.05 9.61
CA ASP A 250 3.23 6.99 8.63
C ASP A 250 3.45 7.59 7.24
N LEU A 251 4.57 7.22 6.61
CA LEU A 251 4.94 7.68 5.26
C LEU A 251 4.36 6.81 4.13
N ALA A 252 3.53 5.83 4.45
CA ALA A 252 2.90 4.97 3.47
C ALA A 252 1.71 5.70 2.82
N GLU A 253 1.68 5.71 1.49
CA GLU A 253 0.53 6.19 0.73
C GLU A 253 -0.63 5.18 0.83
N PRO A 254 -1.89 5.63 0.73
CA PRO A 254 -3.04 4.75 0.67
C PRO A 254 -2.86 3.65 -0.38
N LYS A 255 -3.13 2.41 0.02
CA LYS A 255 -3.10 1.24 -0.86
C LYS A 255 -4.51 0.83 -1.17
N ILE A 256 -4.80 0.71 -2.46
CA ILE A 256 -6.13 0.44 -2.94
C ILE A 256 -6.06 -0.56 -4.07
N PHE A 257 -6.89 -1.59 -3.96
CA PHE A 257 -7.01 -2.65 -4.96
C PHE A 257 -8.47 -2.78 -5.32
N PHE A 258 -8.77 -2.90 -6.61
CA PHE A 258 -10.10 -3.17 -7.13
C PHE A 258 -10.05 -4.26 -8.18
N THR A 259 -10.99 -5.18 -8.11
CA THR A 259 -11.42 -5.96 -9.27
C THR A 259 -12.21 -5.07 -10.24
N GLU A 260 -12.24 -5.42 -11.53
CA GLU A 260 -12.81 -4.57 -12.58
C GLU A 260 -14.26 -4.14 -12.29
N LYS A 261 -15.13 -5.08 -11.88
CA LYS A 261 -16.53 -4.75 -11.60
C LYS A 261 -16.68 -3.91 -10.34
N SER A 262 -15.85 -4.17 -9.34
CA SER A 262 -15.85 -3.37 -8.11
C SER A 262 -15.40 -1.93 -8.34
N GLN A 263 -14.44 -1.72 -9.25
CA GLN A 263 -14.00 -0.39 -9.65
C GLN A 263 -15.12 0.36 -10.37
N LYS A 264 -15.75 -0.28 -11.37
CA LYS A 264 -16.90 0.28 -12.08
C LYS A 264 -18.03 0.61 -11.12
N PHE A 265 -18.34 -0.26 -10.17
CA PHE A 265 -19.32 0.02 -9.12
C PHE A 265 -18.98 1.30 -8.34
N VAL A 266 -17.73 1.45 -7.89
CA VAL A 266 -17.33 2.67 -7.16
C VAL A 266 -17.42 3.92 -8.03
N GLN A 267 -17.02 3.85 -9.30
CA GLN A 267 -17.09 4.98 -10.21
C GLN A 267 -18.53 5.33 -10.60
N ASP A 268 -19.31 4.35 -11.04
CA ASP A 268 -20.64 4.55 -11.62
C ASP A 268 -21.71 4.76 -10.55
N VAL A 269 -21.64 4.04 -9.44
CA VAL A 269 -22.66 4.09 -8.37
C VAL A 269 -22.32 5.14 -7.33
N LEU A 270 -21.05 5.24 -6.91
CA LEU A 270 -20.67 6.24 -5.91
C LEU A 270 -20.32 7.59 -6.54
N GLY A 271 -20.04 7.65 -7.85
CA GLY A 271 -19.60 8.88 -8.51
C GLY A 271 -18.25 9.37 -8.00
N ILE A 272 -17.43 8.47 -7.47
CA ILE A 272 -16.14 8.78 -6.83
C ILE A 272 -15.06 7.98 -7.52
N GLU A 273 -13.97 8.64 -7.89
CA GLU A 273 -12.76 7.95 -8.35
C GLU A 273 -12.16 7.11 -7.20
N PRO A 274 -11.77 5.84 -7.45
CA PRO A 274 -11.09 4.96 -6.49
C PRO A 274 -10.02 5.62 -5.62
N GLN A 275 -9.15 6.42 -6.24
CA GLN A 275 -8.07 7.14 -5.55
C GLN A 275 -8.63 8.19 -4.56
N HIS A 276 -9.70 8.88 -4.94
CA HIS A 276 -10.37 9.84 -4.08
C HIS A 276 -11.09 9.17 -2.91
N LEU A 277 -11.59 7.93 -3.09
CA LEU A 277 -12.14 7.14 -2.00
C LEU A 277 -11.07 6.86 -0.94
N GLY A 278 -9.88 6.43 -1.35
CA GLY A 278 -8.75 6.21 -0.44
C GLY A 278 -8.32 7.49 0.31
N LEU A 279 -8.21 8.62 -0.40
CA LEU A 279 -7.86 9.91 0.23
C LEU A 279 -8.93 10.40 1.21
N LYS A 280 -10.22 10.23 0.89
CA LYS A 280 -11.32 10.59 1.81
C LYS A 280 -11.29 9.73 3.08
N LEU A 281 -11.04 8.42 2.93
CA LEU A 281 -10.93 7.51 4.05
C LEU A 281 -9.70 7.85 4.91
N GLU A 282 -8.57 8.16 4.29
CA GLU A 282 -7.36 8.60 5.01
C GLU A 282 -7.62 9.89 5.80
N ALA A 283 -8.21 10.90 5.15
CA ALA A 283 -8.54 12.16 5.81
C ALA A 283 -9.47 11.93 7.01
N PHE A 284 -10.45 11.04 6.88
CA PHE A 284 -11.36 10.65 7.96
C PHE A 284 -10.61 9.99 9.14
N VAL A 285 -9.72 9.04 8.86
CA VAL A 285 -8.92 8.34 9.89
C VAL A 285 -7.96 9.29 10.60
N ILE A 286 -7.20 10.09 9.85
CA ILE A 286 -6.18 11.01 10.40
C ILE A 286 -6.81 12.13 11.21
N SER A 287 -7.92 12.69 10.73
CA SER A 287 -8.51 13.87 11.36
C SER A 287 -9.06 13.57 12.76
N LYS A 288 -9.12 12.30 13.18
CA LYS A 288 -9.64 11.85 14.49
C LYS A 288 -10.90 12.64 14.87
N LEU A 289 -11.74 12.95 13.88
CA LEU A 289 -12.92 13.78 14.09
C LEU A 289 -13.85 12.94 14.96
N GLY A 290 -13.73 13.10 16.27
CA GLY A 290 -14.66 12.61 17.27
C GLY A 290 -15.94 13.40 17.15
N MET A 291 -16.62 13.28 16.01
CA MET A 291 -17.78 14.09 15.67
C MET A 291 -18.81 13.20 14.99
N SER A 292 -19.92 13.05 15.71
CA SER A 292 -21.26 12.83 15.18
C SER A 292 -21.45 13.44 13.79
N PHE A 293 -21.45 12.60 12.75
CA PHE A 293 -21.79 13.06 11.42
C PHE A 293 -23.29 13.37 11.35
N PRO A 294 -23.71 14.45 10.65
CA PRO A 294 -25.10 14.60 10.25
C PRO A 294 -25.50 13.40 9.39
N GLN A 295 -26.69 12.84 9.66
CA GLN A 295 -27.24 11.58 9.11
C GLN A 295 -27.32 11.47 7.57
N HIS A 296 -26.78 12.43 6.82
CA HIS A 296 -26.85 12.49 5.36
C HIS A 296 -25.55 12.11 4.64
N CYS A 297 -24.46 11.83 5.35
CA CYS A 297 -23.30 11.17 4.73
C CYS A 297 -23.51 9.66 4.79
N PHE A 298 -23.98 9.09 3.68
CA PHE A 298 -24.13 7.64 3.50
C PHE A 298 -22.79 6.93 3.69
N LEU A 299 -22.62 6.29 4.85
CA LEU A 299 -21.78 5.11 4.98
C LEU A 299 -22.55 3.98 4.30
N LEU A 300 -22.16 3.61 3.08
CA LEU A 300 -22.75 2.49 2.36
C LEU A 300 -22.31 1.18 3.00
N ILE A 301 -23.09 0.73 3.98
CA ILE A 301 -23.15 -0.68 4.38
C ILE A 301 -24.19 -1.30 3.44
N VAL A 302 -23.73 -2.01 2.41
CA VAL A 302 -24.64 -2.77 1.54
C VAL A 302 -25.22 -3.93 2.36
N PRO A 303 -26.55 -4.02 2.59
CA PRO A 303 -27.13 -5.13 3.31
C PRO A 303 -27.12 -6.41 2.46
N LYS A 304 -26.90 -7.51 3.16
CA LYS A 304 -26.88 -8.91 2.73
C LYS A 304 -28.19 -9.33 2.02
N MET A 305 -28.11 -9.95 0.84
CA MET A 305 -29.22 -10.73 0.25
C MET A 305 -29.28 -12.13 0.90
N ASN A 306 -30.49 -12.57 1.25
CA ASN A 306 -30.80 -13.82 1.96
C ASN A 306 -30.77 -15.05 1.03
N VAL A 307 -30.02 -16.10 1.40
CA VAL A 307 -30.38 -17.51 1.20
C VAL A 307 -29.79 -18.36 2.34
N SER A 308 -30.56 -19.33 2.83
CA SER A 308 -30.25 -20.23 3.95
C SER A 308 -29.79 -21.62 3.45
N LEU A 309 -28.76 -22.22 4.07
CA LEU A 309 -28.78 -23.61 4.58
C LEU A 309 -27.48 -24.01 5.31
N SER A 310 -27.55 -25.14 6.00
CA SER A 310 -26.97 -25.54 7.28
C SER A 310 -25.54 -26.14 7.30
N THR A 311 -24.83 -25.83 8.39
CA THR A 311 -23.88 -26.66 9.20
C THR A 311 -22.66 -27.32 8.54
N VAL A 312 -21.43 -26.95 8.97
CA VAL A 312 -20.36 -27.83 9.55
C VAL A 312 -19.18 -26.96 10.06
N ARG A 313 -18.59 -27.36 11.21
CA ARG A 313 -17.51 -26.70 11.99
C ARG A 313 -16.09 -27.03 11.50
N GLY A 314 -15.14 -26.09 11.64
CA GLY A 314 -13.70 -26.37 11.66
C GLY A 314 -12.81 -25.13 11.93
N HIS A 315 -11.92 -25.21 12.92
CA HIS A 315 -11.05 -24.17 13.48
C HIS A 315 -9.87 -23.73 12.59
N LEU A 316 -9.43 -22.46 12.68
CA LEU A 316 -8.03 -21.99 12.62
C LEU A 316 -7.88 -20.55 13.18
N THR A 317 -6.71 -20.22 13.75
CA THR A 317 -6.42 -19.09 14.65
C THR A 317 -5.55 -17.97 14.04
N ASN A 318 -5.89 -16.73 14.41
CA ASN A 318 -5.08 -15.51 14.65
C ASN A 318 -4.21 -14.90 13.54
N SER A 319 -4.74 -13.85 12.92
CA SER A 319 -4.02 -12.62 12.51
C SER A 319 -5.01 -11.45 12.50
N SER A 320 -4.66 -10.33 13.13
CA SER A 320 -5.55 -9.19 13.37
C SER A 320 -5.70 -8.31 12.13
N ALA A 321 -6.81 -8.48 11.41
CA ALA A 321 -7.38 -7.50 10.49
C ALA A 321 -8.48 -6.70 11.21
N ILE A 322 -8.53 -5.38 11.00
CA ILE A 322 -9.68 -4.58 11.43
C ILE A 322 -10.84 -4.94 10.50
N VAL A 323 -11.68 -5.89 10.94
CA VAL A 323 -12.98 -6.17 10.33
C VAL A 323 -14.00 -5.29 11.04
N ALA A 324 -14.50 -4.26 10.35
CA ALA A 324 -15.63 -3.47 10.84
C ALA A 324 -16.85 -4.39 10.97
N SER A 325 -17.25 -4.71 12.21
CA SER A 325 -18.50 -5.40 12.53
C SER A 325 -19.44 -4.40 13.20
N LEU A 326 -20.67 -4.27 12.72
CA LEU A 326 -21.70 -3.40 13.29
C LEU A 326 -22.80 -4.23 13.94
N PHE A 327 -22.95 -4.07 15.25
CA PHE A 327 -24.10 -4.55 16.02
C PHE A 327 -25.28 -3.61 15.80
N ARG A 328 -26.45 -4.19 15.53
CA ARG A 328 -27.74 -3.49 15.64
C ARG A 328 -28.25 -3.71 17.06
N MET A 329 -28.19 -2.70 17.92
CA MET A 329 -29.04 -2.68 19.12
C MET A 329 -30.43 -2.20 18.71
N SER A 330 -31.42 -2.96 19.17
CA SER A 330 -32.87 -2.89 18.88
C SER A 330 -33.49 -1.52 19.05
#